data_AF-A0A517T885-F1
#
_entry.id   AF-A0A517T885-F1
#
_cell.length_a   1.000
_cell.length_b   1.000
_cell.length_c   1.000
_cell.angle_alpha   90.00
_cell.angle_beta   90.00
_cell.angle_gamma   90.00
#
_symmetry.space_group_name_H-M   'P 1'
#
loop_
_entity.id
_entity.type
_entity.pdbx_description
1 polymer ?
#
loop_
_entity_poly.entity_id
_entity_poly.type
_entity_poly.pdbx_seq_one_letter_code
_entity_poly.pdbx_strand_id
1 'polypeptide(L)'
;MILTGPEIESRLGSDIQISPYNPEQLNPNSYNLTLHNEILVYDELDLDMRRENHATRHIIPPEGLLLTPQRLYLGRTIEMTETHNLVPMLEGRSSIGRLGLFVHVTAGFGDVGFRGYWTLEMFSVQPVRIYPGVEICQIFYHTVEGAIREYEGGKYQNNRDIQASMLYKEFQEDPQRELDFDEPSLFDSGLS
;
A
#
# COMPACT_ATOMS: atom_id res chain seq x y z
N MET A 1 18.88 -6.72 4.23
CA MET A 1 19.42 -6.71 2.85
C MET A 1 18.29 -6.94 1.85
N ILE A 2 18.42 -6.58 0.57
CA ILE A 2 17.37 -6.84 -0.45
C ILE A 2 17.62 -8.14 -1.22
N LEU A 3 16.56 -8.77 -1.71
CA LEU A 3 16.67 -9.93 -2.61
C LEU A 3 17.02 -9.51 -4.05
N THR A 4 17.76 -10.36 -4.74
CA THR A 4 17.94 -10.25 -6.20
C THR A 4 16.75 -10.89 -6.93
N GLY A 5 16.57 -10.59 -8.21
CA GLY A 5 15.55 -11.20 -9.06
C GLY A 5 15.56 -12.73 -9.03
N PRO A 6 16.72 -13.38 -9.27
CA PRO A 6 16.82 -14.84 -9.16
C PRO A 6 16.48 -15.38 -7.76
N GLU A 7 16.73 -14.62 -6.69
CA GLU A 7 16.37 -15.01 -5.33
C GLU A 7 14.87 -14.79 -5.04
N ILE A 8 14.24 -13.80 -5.67
CA ILE A 8 12.78 -13.67 -5.67
C ILE A 8 12.17 -14.89 -6.36
N GLU A 9 12.68 -15.24 -7.55
CA GLU A 9 12.22 -16.40 -8.33
C GLU A 9 12.40 -17.72 -7.58
N SER A 10 13.54 -17.92 -6.92
CA SER A 10 13.82 -19.14 -6.14
C SER A 10 12.88 -19.33 -4.93
N ARG A 11 12.28 -18.24 -4.44
CA ARG A 11 11.35 -18.22 -3.31
C ARG A 11 9.87 -18.18 -3.70
N LEU A 12 9.57 -18.18 -5.00
CA LEU A 12 8.19 -18.32 -5.47
C LEU A 12 7.61 -19.67 -5.02
N GLY A 13 6.41 -19.65 -4.47
CA GLY A 13 5.75 -20.85 -3.95
C GLY A 13 6.09 -21.19 -2.49
N SER A 14 7.11 -20.56 -1.90
CA SER A 14 7.48 -20.69 -0.50
C SER A 14 7.27 -19.39 0.27
N ASP A 15 8.29 -18.53 0.34
CA ASP A 15 8.24 -17.25 1.05
C ASP A 15 7.44 -16.19 0.27
N ILE A 16 7.33 -16.34 -1.05
CA ILE A 16 6.70 -15.34 -1.93
C ILE A 16 5.63 -16.03 -2.79
N GLN A 17 4.43 -15.46 -2.82
CA GLN A 17 3.43 -15.76 -3.85
C GLN A 17 3.10 -14.50 -4.63
N ILE A 18 3.00 -14.63 -5.95
CA ILE A 18 2.55 -13.56 -6.85
C ILE A 18 1.55 -14.20 -7.81
N SER A 19 0.34 -13.66 -7.90
CA SER A 19 -0.71 -14.21 -8.76
C SER A 19 -1.52 -13.11 -9.46
N PRO A 20 -1.52 -13.06 -10.80
CA PRO A 20 -0.72 -13.89 -11.73
C PRO A 20 0.78 -13.54 -11.68
N TYR A 21 1.64 -14.53 -11.92
CA TYR A 21 3.09 -14.34 -12.13
C TYR A 21 3.44 -14.38 -13.61
N ASN A 22 4.28 -13.45 -14.06
CA ASN A 22 4.86 -13.40 -15.39
C ASN A 22 6.38 -13.21 -15.27
N PRO A 23 7.20 -14.16 -15.76
CA PRO A 23 8.66 -14.04 -15.74
C PRO A 23 9.20 -12.76 -16.38
N GLU A 24 8.51 -12.18 -17.36
CA GLU A 24 8.94 -10.93 -18.03
C GLU A 24 8.89 -9.70 -17.11
N GLN A 25 8.13 -9.77 -16.02
CA GLN A 25 8.02 -8.69 -15.03
C GLN A 25 9.15 -8.76 -13.98
N LEU A 26 9.97 -9.81 -13.98
CA LEU A 26 11.07 -9.97 -13.03
C LEU A 26 12.29 -9.11 -13.42
N ASN A 27 12.73 -8.26 -12.50
CA ASN A 27 13.89 -7.38 -12.65
C ASN A 27 15.10 -7.91 -11.85
N PRO A 28 16.29 -7.29 -11.96
CA PRO A 28 17.48 -7.74 -11.20
C PRO A 28 17.34 -7.78 -9.67
N ASN A 29 16.38 -7.06 -9.08
CA ASN A 29 16.14 -6.99 -7.63
C ASN A 29 14.70 -6.61 -7.25
N SER A 30 13.75 -6.75 -8.17
CA SER A 30 12.34 -6.42 -7.95
C SER A 30 11.46 -7.19 -8.94
N TYR A 31 10.15 -7.06 -8.81
CA TYR A 31 9.17 -7.57 -9.76
C TYR A 31 8.17 -6.45 -10.09
N ASN A 32 7.92 -6.16 -11.36
CA ASN A 32 6.96 -5.13 -11.77
C ASN A 32 5.52 -5.60 -11.50
N LEU A 33 4.67 -4.74 -10.95
CA LEU A 33 3.24 -5.01 -10.76
C LEU A 33 2.42 -4.11 -11.70
N THR A 34 1.26 -4.59 -12.14
CA THR A 34 0.44 -3.96 -13.17
C THR A 34 -0.82 -3.30 -12.61
N LEU A 35 -1.26 -2.22 -13.24
CA LEU A 35 -2.41 -1.44 -12.81
C LEU A 35 -3.74 -2.13 -13.17
N HIS A 36 -4.62 -2.32 -12.19
CA HIS A 36 -5.97 -2.80 -12.43
C HIS A 36 -6.83 -1.78 -13.22
N ASN A 37 -7.89 -2.23 -13.87
CA ASN A 37 -8.71 -1.39 -14.78
C ASN A 37 -9.74 -0.50 -14.07
N GLU A 38 -9.72 -0.46 -12.75
CA GLU A 38 -10.64 0.35 -11.94
C GLU A 38 -9.86 1.18 -10.93
N ILE A 39 -10.44 2.32 -10.57
CA ILE A 39 -9.96 3.20 -9.50
C ILE A 39 -11.14 3.68 -8.64
N LEU A 40 -10.85 4.14 -7.43
CA LEU A 40 -11.77 4.91 -6.60
C LEU A 40 -11.29 6.37 -6.52
N VAL A 41 -12.25 7.28 -6.49
CA VAL A 41 -12.03 8.71 -6.25
C VAL A 41 -12.94 9.12 -5.11
N TYR A 42 -12.38 9.73 -4.06
CA TYR A 42 -13.19 10.23 -2.96
C TYR A 42 -14.19 11.28 -3.47
N ASP A 43 -15.42 11.19 -2.99
CA ASP A 43 -16.50 12.10 -3.37
C ASP A 43 -16.29 13.48 -2.72
N GLU A 44 -15.74 13.47 -1.50
CA GLU A 44 -15.37 14.65 -0.74
C GLU A 44 -13.90 15.05 -0.91
N LEU A 45 -13.63 16.36 -0.87
CA LEU A 45 -12.26 16.90 -0.79
C LEU A 45 -11.75 17.00 0.65
N ASP A 46 -12.67 17.19 1.61
CA ASP A 46 -12.38 17.28 3.04
C ASP A 46 -12.53 15.88 3.65
N LEU A 47 -11.41 15.15 3.72
CA LEU A 47 -11.37 13.80 4.26
C LEU A 47 -11.18 13.85 5.78
N ASP A 48 -12.03 13.12 6.50
CA ASP A 48 -12.01 13.08 7.96
C ASP A 48 -11.67 11.67 8.44
N MET A 49 -10.59 11.58 9.21
CA MET A 49 -10.07 10.31 9.72
C MET A 49 -11.00 9.60 10.71
N ARG A 50 -12.00 10.30 11.28
CA ARG A 50 -12.95 9.74 12.26
C ARG A 50 -14.22 9.18 11.64
N ARG A 51 -14.43 9.36 10.34
CA ARG A 51 -15.59 8.81 9.63
C ARG A 51 -15.16 8.04 8.40
N GLU A 52 -16.06 7.20 7.94
CA GLU A 52 -15.95 6.62 6.62
C GLU A 52 -16.07 7.73 5.57
N ASN A 53 -15.17 7.72 4.59
CA ASN A 53 -15.15 8.68 3.48
C ASN A 53 -15.63 7.97 2.22
N HIS A 54 -16.59 8.55 1.51
CA HIS A 54 -17.22 7.91 0.37
C HIS A 54 -16.35 8.05 -0.88
N ALA A 55 -16.37 7.04 -1.74
CA ALA A 55 -15.61 7.06 -2.97
C ALA A 55 -16.39 6.43 -4.13
N THR A 56 -16.39 7.11 -5.26
CA THR A 56 -16.98 6.62 -6.50
C THR A 56 -15.97 5.79 -7.28
N ARG A 57 -16.43 4.65 -7.81
CA ARG A 57 -15.64 3.78 -8.69
C ARG A 57 -15.68 4.28 -10.13
N HIS A 58 -14.52 4.28 -10.77
CA HIS A 58 -14.36 4.61 -12.18
C HIS A 58 -13.58 3.52 -12.90
N ILE A 59 -14.00 3.20 -14.13
CA ILE A 59 -13.25 2.31 -15.03
C ILE A 59 -12.25 3.15 -15.82
N ILE A 60 -11.02 2.67 -15.92
CA ILE A 60 -10.01 3.25 -16.82
C ILE A 60 -10.34 2.77 -18.25
N PRO A 61 -10.71 3.66 -19.18
CA PRO A 61 -11.08 3.25 -20.52
C PRO A 61 -9.84 2.84 -21.34
N PRO A 62 -10.00 2.09 -22.44
CA PRO A 62 -8.87 1.65 -23.28
C PRO A 62 -8.02 2.82 -23.83
N GLU A 63 -8.64 3.96 -24.12
CA GLU A 63 -7.97 5.20 -24.53
C GLU A 63 -7.23 5.93 -23.39
N GLY A 64 -7.32 5.41 -22.17
CA GLY A 64 -6.66 5.88 -20.98
C GLY A 64 -7.45 6.94 -20.20
N LEU A 65 -7.22 7.01 -18.90
CA LEU A 65 -7.83 7.99 -18.00
C LEU A 65 -6.85 9.11 -17.69
N LEU A 66 -7.28 10.37 -17.82
CA LEU A 66 -6.47 11.52 -17.42
C LEU A 66 -6.59 11.75 -15.92
N LEU A 67 -5.49 11.54 -15.18
CA LEU A 67 -5.35 11.99 -13.81
C LEU A 67 -5.00 13.48 -13.81
N THR A 68 -5.64 14.23 -12.92
CA THR A 68 -5.40 15.66 -12.75
C THR A 68 -4.74 15.94 -11.40
N PRO A 69 -3.89 16.97 -11.30
CA PRO A 69 -3.31 17.37 -10.02
C PRO A 69 -4.35 17.69 -8.95
N GLN A 70 -3.92 17.70 -7.68
CA GLN A 70 -4.74 18.01 -6.49
C GLN A 70 -5.88 17.02 -6.21
N ARG A 71 -5.81 15.82 -6.80
CA ARG A 71 -6.72 14.72 -6.51
C ARG A 71 -5.94 13.46 -6.19
N LEU A 72 -6.44 12.69 -5.24
CA LEU A 72 -5.97 11.34 -4.94
C LEU A 72 -6.84 10.34 -5.69
N TYR A 73 -6.20 9.37 -6.33
CA TYR A 73 -6.87 8.27 -7.03
C TYR A 73 -6.41 6.95 -6.40
N LEU A 74 -7.33 6.18 -5.84
CA LEU A 74 -7.01 4.87 -5.28
C LEU A 74 -7.13 3.82 -6.38
N GLY A 75 -6.04 3.14 -6.69
CA GLY A 75 -6.05 1.98 -7.57
C GLY A 75 -5.69 0.71 -6.81
N ARG A 76 -5.54 -0.39 -7.55
CA ARG A 76 -4.85 -1.57 -7.03
C ARG A 76 -4.00 -2.23 -8.10
N THR A 77 -3.10 -3.09 -7.69
CA THR A 77 -2.39 -4.01 -8.58
C THR A 77 -3.32 -5.10 -9.11
N ILE A 78 -3.02 -5.64 -10.30
CA ILE A 78 -3.67 -6.86 -10.81
C ILE A 78 -3.17 -8.07 -10.02
N GLU A 79 -1.90 -8.07 -9.67
CA GLU A 79 -1.26 -9.15 -8.94
C GLU A 79 -1.61 -9.06 -7.45
N MET A 80 -2.11 -10.16 -6.91
CA MET A 80 -2.17 -10.41 -5.48
C MET A 80 -0.82 -10.96 -5.04
N THR A 81 -0.29 -10.48 -3.92
CA THR A 81 0.94 -11.03 -3.33
C THR A 81 0.67 -11.64 -1.96
N GLU A 82 1.50 -12.60 -1.59
CA GLU A 82 1.61 -13.14 -0.23
C GLU A 82 3.09 -13.21 0.11
N THR A 83 3.48 -12.82 1.32
CA THR A 83 4.90 -12.75 1.69
C THR A 83 5.12 -13.23 3.10
N HIS A 84 6.01 -14.21 3.26
CA HIS A 84 6.49 -14.74 4.53
C HIS A 84 7.99 -14.51 4.66
N ASN A 85 8.50 -14.47 5.89
CA ASN A 85 9.94 -14.37 6.20
C ASN A 85 10.69 -13.16 5.60
N LEU A 86 9.96 -12.21 5.02
CA LEU A 86 10.47 -11.08 4.26
C LEU A 86 9.53 -9.89 4.44
N VAL A 87 10.07 -8.69 4.33
CA VAL A 87 9.30 -7.46 4.25
C VAL A 87 9.16 -7.06 2.79
N PRO A 88 7.95 -7.13 2.20
CA PRO A 88 7.72 -6.59 0.88
C PRO A 88 7.70 -5.06 0.92
N MET A 89 8.29 -4.43 -0.10
CA MET A 89 8.23 -3.00 -0.31
C MET A 89 7.83 -2.68 -1.75
N LEU A 90 6.82 -1.83 -1.89
CA LEU A 90 6.30 -1.33 -3.15
C LEU A 90 6.87 0.05 -3.45
N GLU A 91 7.37 0.22 -4.67
CA GLU A 91 7.92 1.49 -5.15
C GLU A 91 7.44 1.84 -6.56
N GLY A 92 7.46 3.13 -6.86
CA GLY A 92 7.27 3.60 -8.23
C GLY A 92 8.36 3.10 -9.17
N ARG A 93 8.03 2.99 -10.45
CA ARG A 93 9.04 2.80 -11.49
C ARG A 93 9.62 4.16 -11.88
N SER A 94 10.92 4.22 -12.19
CA SER A 94 11.57 5.48 -12.57
C SER A 94 10.86 6.17 -13.74
N SER A 95 10.41 5.40 -14.74
CA SER A 95 9.68 5.92 -15.89
C SER A 95 8.34 6.57 -15.50
N ILE A 96 7.64 6.02 -14.51
CA ILE A 96 6.38 6.56 -13.99
C ILE A 96 6.63 7.83 -13.19
N GLY A 97 7.63 7.81 -12.30
CA GLY A 97 8.03 8.99 -11.53
C GLY A 97 8.48 10.16 -12.41
N ARG A 98 9.12 9.90 -13.56
CA ARG A 98 9.52 10.94 -14.53
C ARG A 98 8.34 11.63 -15.23
N LEU A 99 7.14 11.04 -15.20
CA LEU A 99 5.90 11.71 -15.62
C LEU A 99 5.30 12.56 -14.49
N GLY A 100 5.91 12.55 -13.31
CA GLY A 100 5.37 13.20 -12.12
C GLY A 100 4.20 12.43 -11.49
N LEU A 101 4.09 11.12 -11.71
CA LEU A 101 3.09 10.27 -11.08
C LEU A 101 3.69 9.53 -9.88
N PHE A 102 3.15 9.80 -8.69
CA PHE A 102 3.35 9.00 -7.50
C PHE A 102 2.36 7.84 -7.52
N VAL A 103 2.78 6.65 -7.10
CA VAL A 103 1.94 5.43 -7.07
C VAL A 103 1.59 4.99 -5.65
N HIS A 104 2.33 5.52 -4.66
CA HIS A 104 2.02 5.53 -3.25
C HIS A 104 2.40 6.91 -2.72
N VAL A 105 1.70 7.41 -1.68
CA VAL A 105 2.03 8.71 -1.08
C VAL A 105 2.98 8.53 0.10
N THR A 106 2.77 7.47 0.90
CA THR A 106 3.59 7.23 2.10
C THR A 106 3.87 5.76 2.39
N ALA A 107 2.95 4.85 2.09
CA ALA A 107 2.97 3.48 2.61
C ALA A 107 3.42 2.46 1.55
N GLY A 108 4.69 2.54 1.14
CA GLY A 108 5.31 1.50 0.32
C GLY A 108 5.69 0.24 1.12
N PHE A 109 5.64 0.27 2.45
CA PHE A 109 6.04 -0.83 3.33
C PHE A 109 4.87 -1.82 3.53
N GLY A 110 5.10 -3.10 3.29
CA GLY A 110 4.17 -4.16 3.67
C GLY A 110 4.72 -5.01 4.81
N ASP A 111 3.81 -5.46 5.67
CA ASP A 111 4.17 -6.31 6.81
C ASP A 111 4.55 -7.74 6.37
N VAL A 112 5.38 -8.40 7.18
CA VAL A 112 5.61 -9.85 7.04
C VAL A 112 4.30 -10.58 7.28
N GLY A 113 3.90 -11.49 6.39
CA GLY A 113 2.61 -12.18 6.40
C GLY A 113 1.51 -11.46 5.62
N PHE A 114 1.76 -10.28 5.04
CA PHE A 114 0.74 -9.59 4.23
C PHE A 114 0.33 -10.44 3.03
N ARG A 115 -0.99 -10.51 2.79
CA ARG A 115 -1.63 -11.21 1.68
C ARG A 115 -2.76 -10.37 1.09
N GLY A 116 -2.64 -9.98 -0.17
CA GLY A 116 -3.70 -9.21 -0.84
C GLY A 116 -3.23 -8.47 -2.07
N TYR A 117 -4.11 -7.64 -2.62
CA TYR A 117 -3.72 -6.68 -3.64
C TYR A 117 -3.08 -5.47 -2.99
N TRP A 118 -2.14 -4.85 -3.69
CA TRP A 118 -1.56 -3.59 -3.24
C TRP A 118 -2.47 -2.46 -3.66
N THR A 119 -2.94 -1.68 -2.69
CA THR A 119 -3.64 -0.43 -2.97
C THR A 119 -2.62 0.61 -3.42
N LEU A 120 -2.93 1.30 -4.51
CA LEU A 120 -2.09 2.34 -5.10
C LEU A 120 -2.69 3.70 -4.74
N GLU A 121 -1.92 4.56 -4.10
CA GLU A 121 -2.31 5.92 -3.73
C GLU A 121 -1.76 6.87 -4.80
N MET A 122 -2.45 6.95 -5.94
CA MET A 122 -1.93 7.66 -7.11
C MET A 122 -2.18 9.17 -7.02
N PHE A 123 -1.10 9.94 -7.13
CA PHE A 123 -1.14 11.41 -7.15
C PHE A 123 -0.24 11.94 -8.26
N SER A 124 -0.78 12.80 -9.13
CA SER A 124 -0.05 13.35 -10.26
C SER A 124 0.33 14.82 -10.04
N VAL A 125 1.60 15.15 -10.23
CA VAL A 125 2.10 16.55 -10.18
C VAL A 125 1.64 17.33 -11.40
N GLN A 126 1.61 16.66 -12.54
CA GLN A 126 1.10 17.16 -13.82
C GLN A 126 -0.10 16.32 -14.25
N PRO A 127 -0.92 16.78 -15.21
CA PRO A 127 -1.90 15.90 -15.85
C PRO A 127 -1.20 14.70 -16.50
N VAL A 128 -1.56 13.49 -16.09
CA VAL A 128 -0.94 12.25 -16.58
C VAL A 128 -2.04 11.29 -17.03
N ARG A 129 -1.91 10.74 -18.24
CA ARG A 129 -2.83 9.72 -18.73
C ARG A 129 -2.31 8.33 -18.36
N ILE A 130 -3.15 7.55 -17.67
CA ILE A 130 -2.87 6.18 -17.25
C ILE A 130 -3.68 5.18 -18.07
N TYR A 131 -3.19 3.95 -18.15
CA TYR A 131 -3.80 2.85 -18.92
C TYR A 131 -3.87 1.59 -18.07
N PRO A 132 -4.93 0.77 -18.21
CA PRO A 132 -5.02 -0.50 -17.50
C PRO A 132 -3.92 -1.46 -17.97
N GLY A 133 -3.43 -2.32 -17.08
CA GLY A 133 -2.43 -3.34 -17.38
C GLY A 133 -1.00 -2.82 -17.54
N VAL A 134 -0.75 -1.51 -17.44
CA VAL A 134 0.61 -0.98 -17.44
C VAL A 134 1.34 -1.44 -16.18
N GLU A 135 2.60 -1.85 -16.32
CA GLU A 135 3.52 -2.04 -15.20
C GLU A 135 3.71 -0.69 -14.48
N ILE A 136 2.98 -0.48 -13.39
CA ILE A 136 2.82 0.82 -12.75
C ILE A 136 3.81 1.03 -11.60
N CYS A 137 4.11 -0.04 -10.89
CA CYS A 137 5.00 -0.05 -9.74
C CYS A 137 5.84 -1.32 -9.75
N GLN A 138 6.70 -1.48 -8.75
CA GLN A 138 7.52 -2.67 -8.57
C GLN A 138 7.58 -3.01 -7.09
N ILE A 139 7.66 -4.30 -6.79
CA ILE A 139 7.82 -4.84 -5.45
C ILE A 139 9.21 -5.45 -5.30
N PHE A 140 9.85 -5.21 -4.17
CA PHE A 140 11.12 -5.83 -3.78
C PHE A 140 11.04 -6.26 -2.32
N TYR A 141 11.99 -7.08 -1.88
CA TYR A 141 11.86 -7.78 -0.61
C TYR A 141 13.12 -7.58 0.24
N HIS A 142 12.90 -7.20 1.50
CA HIS A 142 13.93 -7.12 2.52
C HIS A 142 13.97 -8.40 3.35
N THR A 143 15.18 -8.90 3.59
CA THR A 143 15.44 -9.87 4.66
C THR A 143 15.28 -9.21 6.02
N VAL A 144 14.71 -9.97 6.97
CA VAL A 144 14.51 -9.57 8.36
C VAL A 144 15.42 -10.35 9.31
N GLU A 145 15.73 -9.77 10.46
CA GLU A 145 16.54 -10.38 11.52
C GLU A 145 15.76 -10.42 12.83
N GLY A 146 15.86 -11.53 13.58
CA GLY A 146 15.15 -11.75 14.83
C GLY A 146 13.91 -12.63 14.70
N ALA A 147 13.16 -12.77 15.78
CA ALA A 147 11.92 -13.53 15.80
C ALA A 147 10.84 -12.81 14.98
N ILE A 148 10.17 -13.55 14.09
CA ILE A 148 9.12 -13.01 13.22
C ILE A 148 7.76 -13.18 13.89
N ARG A 149 6.97 -12.10 13.87
CA ARG A 149 5.54 -12.13 14.15
C ARG A 149 4.83 -11.65 12.90
N GLU A 150 3.98 -12.49 12.32
CA GLU A 150 3.26 -12.16 11.09
C GLU A 150 2.06 -11.24 11.35
N TYR A 151 1.68 -10.53 10.30
CA TYR A 151 0.49 -9.71 10.22
C TYR A 151 -0.76 -10.58 10.07
N GLU A 152 -1.42 -10.83 11.19
CA GLU A 152 -2.64 -11.64 11.24
C GLU A 152 -3.87 -10.74 11.47
N GLY A 153 -4.82 -10.75 10.53
CA GLY A 153 -6.16 -10.21 10.73
C GLY A 153 -6.29 -8.69 10.83
N GLY A 154 -5.27 -7.91 10.48
CA GLY A 154 -5.40 -6.45 10.44
C GLY A 154 -6.33 -5.95 9.32
N LYS A 155 -6.68 -4.66 9.38
CA LYS A 155 -7.73 -4.02 8.56
C LYS A 155 -7.68 -4.38 7.07
N TYR A 156 -6.49 -4.51 6.49
CA TYR A 156 -6.28 -4.65 5.04
C TYR A 156 -5.81 -6.05 4.60
N GLN A 157 -5.73 -7.00 5.55
CA GLN A 157 -5.31 -8.37 5.27
C GLN A 157 -6.35 -9.11 4.43
N ASN A 158 -5.92 -9.96 3.50
CA ASN A 158 -6.78 -10.71 2.56
C ASN A 158 -7.72 -9.84 1.73
N ASN A 159 -7.33 -8.59 1.43
CA ASN A 159 -8.15 -7.72 0.61
C ASN A 159 -8.39 -8.32 -0.78
N ARG A 160 -9.56 -8.03 -1.36
CA ARG A 160 -10.00 -8.58 -2.66
C ARG A 160 -10.28 -7.52 -3.72
N ASP A 161 -10.12 -6.25 -3.36
CA ASP A 161 -10.52 -5.11 -4.17
C ASP A 161 -9.78 -3.85 -3.71
N ILE A 162 -10.02 -2.72 -4.37
CA ILE A 162 -9.50 -1.40 -3.99
C ILE A 162 -10.11 -1.03 -2.65
N GLN A 163 -9.28 -0.80 -1.64
CA GLN A 163 -9.74 -0.47 -0.30
C GLN A 163 -9.53 1.02 0.01
N ALA A 164 -10.63 1.71 0.31
CA ALA A 164 -10.55 3.03 0.94
C ALA A 164 -10.00 2.91 2.37
N SER A 165 -9.62 4.05 2.95
CA SER A 165 -9.08 4.07 4.31
C SER A 165 -10.10 3.56 5.33
N MET A 166 -9.66 2.62 6.18
CA MET A 166 -10.41 2.12 7.33
C MET A 166 -9.90 2.71 8.65
N LEU A 167 -9.15 3.83 8.59
CA LEU A 167 -8.60 4.49 9.77
C LEU A 167 -9.67 4.86 10.81
N TYR A 168 -10.89 5.22 10.37
CA TYR A 168 -12.01 5.56 11.25
C TYR A 168 -12.36 4.46 12.26
N LYS A 169 -12.06 3.19 11.96
CA LYS A 169 -12.32 2.06 12.86
C LYS A 169 -11.47 2.13 14.13
N GLU A 170 -10.26 2.70 14.05
CA GLU A 170 -9.39 2.90 15.23
C GLU A 170 -9.99 3.91 16.22
N PHE A 171 -10.83 4.84 15.75
CA PHE A 171 -11.51 5.81 16.62
C PHE A 171 -12.81 5.27 17.23
N GLN A 172 -13.36 4.18 16.68
CA GLN A 172 -14.59 3.56 17.19
C GLN A 172 -14.32 2.55 18.32
N GLU A 173 -13.09 2.03 18.39
CA GLU A 173 -12.67 1.06 19.40
C GLU A 173 -12.33 1.70 20.76
N ASP A 174 -12.48 3.02 20.94
CA ASP A 174 -12.15 3.68 22.21
C ASP A 174 -13.16 4.74 22.68
N PRO A 175 -14.23 4.34 23.40
CA PRO A 175 -15.03 5.26 24.21
C PRO A 175 -14.44 5.50 25.62
N GLN A 176 -13.34 4.84 26.02
CA GLN A 176 -13.02 4.65 27.44
C GLN A 176 -11.53 4.59 27.83
N ARG A 177 -10.59 5.07 27.01
CA ARG A 177 -9.36 5.69 27.51
C ARG A 177 -9.74 7.06 28.06
N GLU A 178 -10.39 7.06 29.21
CA GLU A 178 -10.14 8.13 30.16
C GLU A 178 -8.63 8.15 30.35
N LEU A 179 -7.98 9.20 29.86
CA LEU A 179 -6.63 9.50 30.30
C LEU A 179 -6.76 9.72 31.80
N ASP A 180 -6.30 8.75 32.60
CA ASP A 180 -6.11 8.92 34.03
C ASP A 180 -5.06 10.02 34.24
N PHE A 181 -5.54 11.27 34.32
CA PHE A 181 -4.73 12.43 34.69
C PHE A 181 -4.40 12.46 36.19
N ASP A 182 -4.82 11.43 36.95
CA ASP A 182 -4.63 11.32 38.39
C ASP A 182 -3.34 10.57 38.80
N GLU A 183 -2.46 10.19 37.87
CA GLU A 183 -1.10 9.80 38.28
C GLU A 183 -0.28 11.05 38.65
N PRO A 184 0.17 11.19 39.92
CA PRO A 184 1.00 12.31 40.30
C PRO A 184 2.33 12.23 39.55
N SER A 185 2.65 13.29 38.82
CA SER A 185 3.89 13.40 38.07
C SER A 185 5.09 13.12 38.99
N LEU A 186 6.05 12.33 38.51
CA LEU A 186 7.34 12.04 39.16
C LEU A 186 8.22 13.29 39.42
N PHE A 187 7.70 14.50 39.20
CA PHE A 187 8.41 15.77 39.38
C PHE A 187 8.20 16.44 40.74
N ASP A 188 7.37 15.90 41.62
CA ASP A 188 7.12 16.49 42.96
C ASP A 188 8.02 15.95 44.09
N SER A 189 9.11 15.25 43.75
CA SER A 189 10.13 14.81 44.73
C SER A 189 11.40 15.64 44.68
N GLY A 190 11.26 16.97 44.68
CA GLY A 190 12.42 17.83 44.85
C GLY A 190 12.05 19.30 45.03
N LEU A 191 11.89 19.72 46.29
CA LEU A 191 12.51 20.92 46.83
C LEU A 191 12.39 20.89 48.37
N SER A 192 13.56 21.05 48.98
CA SER A 192 13.85 21.22 50.41
C SER A 192 13.15 22.41 51.06
#